data_AF-A0AAW1J1R2-F1
#
_entry.id   AF-A0AAW1J1R2-F1
#
_cell.length_a   1.000
_cell.length_b   1.000
_cell.length_c   1.000
_cell.angle_alpha   90.00
_cell.angle_beta   90.00
_cell.angle_gamma   90.00
#
_symmetry.space_group_name_H-M   'P 1'
#
loop_
_entity.id
_entity.type
_entity.pdbx_description
1 polymer ?
#
loop_
_entity_poly.entity_id
_entity_poly.type
_entity_poly.pdbx_seq_one_letter_code
_entity_poly.pdbx_strand_id
1 'polypeptide(L)'
;MVLYDDVVGVKEPYINCNRLSEYKPISKTHKVKPKILIVADSHGRNFSEAIKKACGTDSYDVVTIFKPNAGLDDVVVDLDSLAADYSREDCVVVLGGSNNALRNGKINLSKLQSIKRVSCFTNVLLVSTPYWPGSFDLNKCIYNFNQLVFEKIVRDNDVKYVDCN
;
A
#
# COMPACT_ATOMS: atom_id res chain seq x y z
N MET A 1 -24.41 3.63 70.90
CA MET A 1 -25.75 3.17 70.50
C MET A 1 -26.56 4.42 70.22
N VAL A 2 -27.02 4.74 69.02
CA VAL A 2 -27.22 3.93 67.81
C VAL A 2 -26.43 4.48 66.62
N LEU A 3 -26.14 3.55 65.70
CA LEU A 3 -25.54 3.63 64.37
C LEU A 3 -26.10 4.75 63.47
N TYR A 4 -25.27 5.22 62.54
CA TYR A 4 -25.69 5.83 61.28
C TYR A 4 -24.99 5.07 60.15
N ASP A 5 -25.79 4.48 59.26
CA ASP A 5 -25.33 3.79 58.06
C ASP A 5 -25.16 4.79 56.88
N ASP A 6 -24.13 4.57 56.05
CA ASP A 6 -24.12 4.53 54.57
C ASP A 6 -25.15 5.37 53.76
N VAL A 7 -24.88 5.97 52.59
CA VAL A 7 -23.69 6.22 51.72
C VAL A 7 -24.04 7.49 50.87
N VAL A 8 -23.20 8.13 50.05
CA VAL A 8 -21.98 7.75 49.31
C VAL A 8 -20.97 8.91 49.33
N GLY A 9 -19.67 8.61 49.27
CA GLY A 9 -18.61 9.57 48.92
C GLY A 9 -17.73 9.02 47.80
N VAL A 10 -17.48 9.81 46.75
CA VAL A 10 -16.52 9.45 45.69
C VAL A 10 -15.11 9.55 46.27
N LYS A 11 -14.47 8.40 46.50
CA LYS A 11 -13.05 8.34 46.89
C LYS A 11 -12.19 8.21 45.64
N GLU A 12 -11.23 9.12 45.49
CA GLU A 12 -10.16 8.99 44.50
C GLU A 12 -9.39 7.67 44.72
N PRO A 13 -8.95 6.98 43.65
CA PRO A 13 -8.24 5.72 43.78
C PRO A 13 -6.81 5.95 44.29
N TYR A 14 -6.61 5.75 45.59
CA TYR A 14 -5.27 5.61 46.18
C TYR A 14 -4.52 4.43 45.52
N ILE A 15 -3.46 4.74 44.78
CA ILE A 15 -2.59 3.73 44.17
C ILE A 15 -1.80 3.03 45.29
N ASN A 16 -2.11 1.76 45.53
CA ASN A 16 -1.38 0.95 46.50
C ASN A 16 -0.01 0.55 45.93
N CYS A 17 1.05 1.22 46.42
CA CYS A 17 2.43 1.04 45.97
C CYS A 17 2.95 -0.40 46.10
N ASN A 18 2.36 -1.22 46.97
CA ASN A 18 2.82 -2.59 47.26
C ASN A 18 2.43 -3.64 46.19
N ARG A 19 1.76 -3.24 45.10
CA ARG A 19 1.43 -4.11 43.94
C ARG A 19 2.29 -3.87 42.69
N LEU A 20 3.29 -3.01 42.75
CA LEU A 20 4.17 -2.73 41.60
C LEU A 20 4.98 -3.95 41.12
N SER A 21 5.13 -4.99 41.95
CA SER A 21 5.74 -6.27 41.58
C SER A 21 4.85 -7.20 40.74
N GLU A 22 3.53 -6.95 40.68
CA GLU A 22 2.60 -7.70 39.83
C GLU A 22 2.54 -7.15 38.39
N TYR A 23 3.07 -5.94 38.17
CA TYR A 23 3.23 -5.39 36.82
C TYR A 23 4.35 -6.12 36.08
N LYS A 24 3.96 -7.10 35.25
CA LYS A 24 4.83 -7.55 34.15
C LYS A 24 5.26 -6.32 33.35
N PRO A 25 6.55 -6.13 33.06
CA PRO A 25 6.97 -5.07 32.15
C PRO A 25 6.23 -5.27 30.83
N ILE A 26 5.64 -4.19 30.31
CA ILE A 26 4.99 -4.20 29.00
C ILE A 26 6.02 -4.77 28.03
N SER A 27 5.73 -5.95 27.48
CA SER A 27 6.64 -6.67 26.60
C SER A 27 7.11 -5.74 25.50
N LYS A 28 8.43 -5.70 25.24
CA LYS A 28 9.06 -4.90 24.16
C LYS A 28 8.08 -4.80 23.00
N THR A 29 7.53 -3.62 22.76
CA THR A 29 6.55 -3.43 21.68
C THR A 29 7.23 -3.90 20.40
N HIS A 30 6.75 -5.01 19.84
CA HIS A 30 7.18 -5.43 18.52
C HIS A 30 6.84 -4.27 17.59
N LYS A 31 7.86 -3.53 17.12
CA LYS A 31 7.66 -2.54 16.07
C LYS A 31 7.02 -3.30 14.92
N VAL A 32 5.79 -2.95 14.60
CA VAL A 32 5.09 -3.49 13.45
C VAL A 32 5.95 -3.12 12.24
N LYS A 33 6.37 -4.12 11.46
CA LYS A 33 7.15 -3.87 10.24
C LYS A 33 6.25 -3.08 9.28
N PRO A 34 6.71 -1.96 8.67
CA PRO A 34 5.93 -1.27 7.67
C PRO A 34 5.61 -2.22 6.49
N LYS A 35 4.41 -2.09 5.93
CA LYS A 35 3.89 -2.98 4.90
C LYS A 35 4.19 -2.45 3.51
N ILE A 36 4.46 -3.38 2.59
CA ILE A 36 4.56 -3.11 1.15
C ILE A 36 3.57 -4.01 0.43
N LEU A 37 2.52 -3.41 -0.14
CA LEU A 37 1.60 -4.08 -1.05
C LEU A 37 2.05 -3.86 -2.49
N ILE A 38 2.41 -4.93 -3.20
CA ILE A 38 2.62 -4.89 -4.64
C ILE A 38 1.33 -5.37 -5.32
N VAL A 39 0.67 -4.51 -6.09
CA VAL A 39 -0.41 -4.91 -7.02
C VAL A 39 0.10 -4.85 -8.46
N ALA A 40 0.02 -5.96 -9.19
CA ALA A 40 0.64 -6.05 -10.50
C ALA A 40 -0.06 -6.98 -11.50
N ASP A 41 0.22 -6.73 -12.79
CA ASP A 41 -0.04 -7.68 -13.88
C ASP A 41 1.08 -8.74 -14.01
N SER A 42 1.17 -9.39 -15.17
CA SER A 42 2.22 -10.38 -15.53
C SER A 42 3.66 -9.95 -15.20
N HIS A 43 3.98 -8.65 -15.19
CA HIS A 43 5.33 -8.15 -14.97
C HIS A 43 5.75 -8.07 -13.48
N GLY A 44 4.80 -8.12 -12.53
CA GLY A 44 5.12 -8.11 -11.09
C GLY A 44 5.49 -9.47 -10.49
N ARG A 45 5.62 -10.51 -11.32
CA ARG A 45 6.04 -11.85 -10.86
C ARG A 45 7.45 -11.76 -10.25
N ASN A 46 7.63 -12.37 -9.08
CA ASN A 46 8.87 -12.37 -8.28
C ASN A 46 9.34 -11.00 -7.78
N PHE A 47 8.54 -9.93 -7.92
CA PHE A 47 8.95 -8.58 -7.51
C PHE A 47 9.11 -8.45 -5.98
N SER A 48 8.35 -9.22 -5.19
CA SER A 48 8.54 -9.32 -3.73
C SER A 48 9.88 -9.95 -3.34
N GLU A 49 10.38 -10.92 -4.09
CA GLU A 49 11.72 -11.50 -3.85
C GLU A 49 12.81 -10.47 -4.13
N ALA A 50 12.66 -9.69 -5.21
CA ALA A 50 13.57 -8.59 -5.54
C ALA A 50 13.60 -7.52 -4.43
N ILE A 51 12.44 -7.08 -3.93
CA ILE A 51 12.36 -6.13 -2.81
C ILE A 51 12.97 -6.73 -1.53
N LYS A 52 12.61 -7.97 -1.15
CA LYS A 52 13.17 -8.63 0.05
C LYS A 52 14.69 -8.78 -0.03
N LYS A 53 15.24 -9.07 -1.22
CA LYS A 53 16.68 -9.15 -1.46
C LYS A 53 17.39 -7.79 -1.39
N ALA A 54 16.76 -6.72 -1.88
CA ALA A 54 17.33 -5.38 -1.91
C ALA A 54 17.24 -4.65 -0.56
N CYS A 55 16.12 -4.82 0.16
CA CYS A 55 15.78 -4.07 1.37
C CYS A 55 15.94 -4.86 2.68
N GLY A 56 16.21 -6.16 2.59
CA GLY A 56 16.27 -7.08 3.74
C GLY A 56 14.89 -7.59 4.17
N THR A 57 14.83 -8.84 4.61
CA THR A 57 13.60 -9.52 5.07
C THR A 57 13.07 -9.00 6.40
N ASP A 58 13.88 -8.26 7.16
CA ASP A 58 13.51 -7.76 8.49
C ASP A 58 13.05 -6.31 8.54
N SER A 59 13.19 -5.59 7.43
CA SER A 59 12.81 -4.18 7.34
C SER A 59 11.31 -3.98 7.09
N TYR A 60 10.67 -4.88 6.34
CA TYR A 60 9.29 -4.71 5.83
C TYR A 60 8.52 -6.03 5.81
N ASP A 61 7.19 -5.96 5.92
CA ASP A 61 6.32 -7.04 5.46
C ASP A 61 5.93 -6.77 3.99
N VAL A 62 5.95 -7.79 3.13
CA VAL A 62 5.78 -7.61 1.68
C VAL A 62 4.81 -8.65 1.13
N VAL A 63 3.67 -8.15 0.65
CA VAL A 63 2.59 -8.91 0.00
C VAL A 63 2.57 -8.58 -1.49
N THR A 64 2.37 -9.58 -2.34
CA THR A 64 2.16 -9.37 -3.79
C THR A 64 0.83 -9.97 -4.21
N ILE A 65 0.00 -9.15 -4.87
CA ILE A 65 -1.21 -9.58 -5.54
C ILE A 65 -1.00 -9.43 -7.04
N PHE A 66 -1.11 -10.56 -7.73
CA PHE A 66 -0.75 -10.73 -9.13
C PHE A 66 -2.00 -11.10 -9.93
N LYS A 67 -2.34 -10.29 -10.93
CA LYS A 67 -3.50 -10.50 -11.80
C LYS A 67 -3.02 -10.71 -13.25
N PRO A 68 -2.80 -11.96 -13.70
CA PRO A 68 -2.27 -12.21 -15.04
C PRO A 68 -3.25 -11.74 -16.13
N ASN A 69 -2.70 -11.19 -17.22
CA ASN A 69 -3.46 -10.65 -18.38
C ASN A 69 -4.42 -9.48 -18.05
N ALA A 70 -4.35 -8.94 -16.83
CA ALA A 70 -5.13 -7.79 -16.38
C ALA A 70 -4.60 -6.48 -16.99
N GLY A 71 -5.52 -5.54 -17.23
CA GLY A 71 -5.14 -4.14 -17.40
C GLY A 71 -4.84 -3.49 -16.05
N LEU A 72 -4.13 -2.35 -16.05
CA LEU A 72 -3.88 -1.52 -14.88
C LEU A 72 -5.16 -1.18 -14.10
N ASP A 73 -6.28 -0.96 -14.81
CA ASP A 73 -7.58 -0.70 -14.20
C ASP A 73 -8.18 -1.92 -13.49
N ASP A 74 -7.88 -3.14 -13.94
CA ASP A 74 -8.24 -4.39 -13.24
C ASP A 74 -7.24 -4.74 -12.12
N VAL A 75 -5.97 -4.33 -12.24
CA VAL A 75 -4.96 -4.42 -11.17
C VAL A 75 -5.45 -3.67 -9.94
N VAL A 76 -5.84 -2.40 -10.10
CA VAL A 76 -6.16 -1.49 -8.98
C VAL A 76 -7.63 -1.47 -8.53
N VAL A 77 -8.49 -2.33 -9.08
CA VAL A 77 -9.94 -2.31 -8.79
C VAL A 77 -10.27 -2.54 -7.31
N ASP A 78 -9.50 -3.37 -6.62
CA ASP A 78 -9.70 -3.72 -5.19
C ASP A 78 -8.81 -2.89 -4.25
N LEU A 79 -8.05 -1.92 -4.78
CA LEU A 79 -6.92 -1.32 -4.07
C LEU A 79 -7.32 -0.58 -2.78
N ASP A 80 -8.50 0.05 -2.74
CA ASP A 80 -9.03 0.68 -1.52
C ASP A 80 -9.24 -0.33 -0.38
N SER A 81 -9.66 -1.55 -0.70
CA SER A 81 -9.91 -2.59 0.31
C SER A 81 -8.60 -3.28 0.76
N LEU A 82 -7.67 -3.46 -0.18
CA LEU A 82 -6.36 -4.09 0.07
C LEU A 82 -5.42 -3.19 0.90
N ALA A 83 -5.61 -1.87 0.82
CA ALA A 83 -4.84 -0.89 1.57
C ALA A 83 -5.63 -0.27 2.75
N ALA A 84 -6.79 -0.82 3.12
CA ALA A 84 -7.69 -0.19 4.09
C ALA A 84 -7.09 0.03 5.50
N ASP A 85 -6.05 -0.72 5.87
CA ASP A 85 -5.33 -0.64 7.14
C ASP A 85 -3.89 -0.09 6.99
N TYR A 86 -3.62 0.63 5.89
CA TYR A 86 -2.32 1.24 5.58
C TYR A 86 -2.23 2.69 6.08
N SER A 87 -1.01 3.10 6.39
CA SER A 87 -0.65 4.41 6.91
C SER A 87 0.45 5.08 6.08
N ARG A 88 0.91 6.26 6.48
CA ARG A 88 2.05 6.96 5.86
C ARG A 88 3.41 6.32 6.13
N GLU A 89 3.50 5.30 6.99
CA GLU A 89 4.69 4.45 7.12
C GLU A 89 4.70 3.31 6.08
N ASP A 90 3.52 2.91 5.60
CA ASP A 90 3.35 1.83 4.62
C ASP A 90 3.45 2.32 3.17
N CYS A 91 3.51 1.38 2.22
CA CYS A 91 3.64 1.67 0.80
C CYS A 91 2.82 0.71 -0.08
N VAL A 92 2.20 1.26 -1.12
CA VAL A 92 1.61 0.52 -2.24
C VAL A 92 2.49 0.72 -3.47
N VAL A 93 2.94 -0.38 -4.08
CA VAL A 93 3.58 -0.38 -5.39
C VAL A 93 2.59 -0.88 -6.43
N VAL A 94 2.30 -0.06 -7.43
CA VAL A 94 1.40 -0.39 -8.55
C VAL A 94 2.24 -0.60 -9.80
N LEU A 95 2.14 -1.76 -10.43
CA LEU A 95 2.77 -2.05 -11.73
C LEU A 95 1.74 -2.56 -12.73
N GLY A 96 1.94 -2.21 -14.00
CA GLY A 96 1.27 -2.88 -15.11
C GLY A 96 0.62 -1.92 -16.10
N GLY A 97 -0.04 -2.53 -17.08
CA GLY A 97 -0.65 -1.82 -18.20
C GLY A 97 -0.12 -2.23 -19.57
N SER A 98 0.79 -3.20 -19.66
CA SER A 98 1.20 -3.79 -20.95
C SER A 98 -0.01 -4.34 -21.71
N ASN A 99 -0.98 -4.93 -21.00
CA ASN A 99 -2.25 -5.37 -21.58
C ASN A 99 -3.15 -4.20 -22.04
N ASN A 100 -3.11 -3.02 -21.42
CA ASN A 100 -3.82 -1.84 -21.93
C ASN A 100 -3.12 -1.27 -23.17
N ALA A 101 -1.80 -1.15 -23.15
CA ALA A 101 -0.98 -0.70 -24.29
C ALA A 101 -1.22 -1.58 -25.53
N LEU A 102 -1.21 -2.91 -25.37
CA LEU A 102 -1.55 -3.88 -26.41
C LEU A 102 -3.01 -3.77 -26.90
N ARG A 103 -3.93 -3.23 -26.09
CA ARG A 103 -5.35 -3.02 -26.42
C ARG A 103 -5.63 -1.56 -26.82
N ASN A 104 -4.69 -0.92 -27.53
CA ASN A 104 -4.75 0.47 -28.00
C ASN A 104 -4.94 1.51 -26.87
N GLY A 105 -4.32 1.28 -25.71
CA GLY A 105 -4.39 2.18 -24.55
C GLY A 105 -5.76 2.26 -23.86
N LYS A 106 -6.72 1.38 -24.21
CA LYS A 106 -8.05 1.36 -23.58
C LYS A 106 -7.92 1.09 -22.08
N ILE A 107 -8.44 2.01 -21.26
CA ILE A 107 -8.37 1.94 -19.80
C ILE A 107 -9.59 2.62 -19.16
N ASN A 108 -10.10 2.05 -18.06
CA ASN A 108 -11.19 2.67 -17.31
C ASN A 108 -10.66 3.65 -16.24
N LEU A 109 -10.67 4.95 -16.56
CA LEU A 109 -10.19 6.02 -15.67
C LEU A 109 -10.98 6.15 -14.34
N SER A 110 -12.19 5.61 -14.22
CA SER A 110 -12.94 5.64 -12.96
C SER A 110 -12.40 4.61 -11.95
N LYS A 111 -11.92 3.45 -12.42
CA LYS A 111 -11.25 2.47 -11.55
C LYS A 111 -9.93 3.02 -11.00
N LEU A 112 -9.19 3.79 -11.82
CA LEU A 112 -7.90 4.38 -11.39
C LEU A 112 -8.02 5.44 -10.28
N GLN A 113 -9.24 5.86 -9.92
CA GLN A 113 -9.44 6.75 -8.77
C GLN A 113 -9.06 6.10 -7.43
N SER A 114 -8.99 4.77 -7.35
CA SER A 114 -8.49 4.07 -6.15
C SER A 114 -7.03 4.44 -5.83
N ILE A 115 -6.18 4.56 -6.86
CA ILE A 115 -4.78 5.01 -6.72
C ILE A 115 -4.73 6.37 -6.01
N LYS A 116 -5.60 7.30 -6.42
CA LYS A 116 -5.69 8.65 -5.85
C LYS A 116 -6.17 8.62 -4.41
N ARG A 117 -7.28 7.93 -4.12
CA ARG A 117 -7.83 7.80 -2.76
C ARG A 117 -6.81 7.20 -1.79
N VAL A 118 -6.10 6.15 -2.21
CA VAL A 118 -5.08 5.48 -1.40
C VAL A 118 -3.86 6.39 -1.17
N SER A 119 -3.46 7.20 -2.18
CA SER A 119 -2.40 8.21 -2.01
C SER A 119 -2.73 9.31 -0.98
N CYS A 120 -3.99 9.47 -0.58
CA CYS A 120 -4.35 10.43 0.47
C CYS A 120 -3.86 10.00 1.87
N PHE A 121 -3.69 8.70 2.13
CA PHE A 121 -3.38 8.18 3.47
C PHE A 121 -2.15 7.26 3.57
N THR A 122 -1.66 6.69 2.46
CA THR A 122 -0.43 5.89 2.41
C THR A 122 0.47 6.32 1.24
N ASN A 123 1.72 5.87 1.20
CA ASN A 123 2.61 6.13 0.06
C ASN A 123 2.16 5.29 -1.13
N VAL A 124 2.07 5.89 -2.31
CA VAL A 124 1.83 5.16 -3.56
C VAL A 124 3.00 5.37 -4.52
N LEU A 125 3.56 4.27 -5.02
CA LEU A 125 4.60 4.20 -6.02
C LEU A 125 4.03 3.56 -7.29
N LEU A 126 3.80 4.35 -8.32
CA LEU A 126 3.37 3.88 -9.63
C LEU A 126 4.60 3.67 -10.53
N VAL A 127 4.73 2.47 -11.08
CA VAL A 127 5.83 2.09 -11.97
C VAL A 127 5.33 2.06 -13.41
N SER A 128 6.07 2.68 -14.33
CA SER A 128 5.72 2.68 -15.76
C SER A 128 5.77 1.27 -16.36
N THR A 129 4.98 1.02 -17.41
CA THR A 129 5.11 -0.23 -18.16
C THR A 129 6.46 -0.21 -18.89
N PRO A 130 7.33 -1.21 -18.72
CA PRO A 130 8.64 -1.24 -19.38
C PRO A 130 8.49 -1.61 -20.87
N TYR A 131 9.40 -1.08 -21.69
CA TYR A 131 9.51 -1.44 -23.10
C TYR A 131 9.78 -2.93 -23.32
N TRP A 132 9.19 -3.46 -24.39
CA TRP A 132 9.40 -4.81 -24.86
C TRP A 132 10.59 -4.87 -25.83
N PRO A 133 11.59 -5.73 -25.60
CA PRO A 133 12.71 -5.90 -26.53
C PRO A 133 12.25 -6.38 -27.91
N GLY A 134 12.70 -5.69 -28.97
CA GLY A 134 12.48 -6.12 -30.36
C GLY A 134 11.14 -5.71 -30.99
N SER A 135 10.34 -4.82 -30.38
CA SER A 135 9.12 -4.29 -31.04
C SER A 135 8.98 -2.77 -30.87
N PHE A 136 9.32 -2.03 -31.92
CA PHE A 136 9.22 -0.56 -31.93
C PHE A 136 7.77 -0.06 -31.81
N ASP A 137 6.84 -0.66 -32.56
CA ASP A 137 5.42 -0.27 -32.54
C ASP A 137 4.76 -0.54 -31.18
N LEU A 138 5.10 -1.67 -30.53
CA LEU A 138 4.66 -1.94 -29.17
C LEU A 138 5.24 -0.92 -28.18
N ASN A 139 6.51 -0.55 -28.30
CA ASN A 139 7.13 0.44 -27.43
C ASN A 139 6.52 1.84 -27.63
N LYS A 140 6.10 2.18 -28.84
CA LYS A 140 5.31 3.39 -29.11
C LYS A 140 3.94 3.37 -28.43
N CYS A 141 3.25 2.22 -28.44
CA CYS A 141 1.99 2.04 -27.70
C CYS A 141 2.20 2.11 -26.18
N ILE A 142 3.27 1.51 -25.65
CA ILE A 142 3.66 1.56 -24.24
C ILE A 142 3.98 2.99 -23.81
N TYR A 143 4.78 3.72 -24.59
CA TYR A 143 5.09 5.13 -24.34
C TYR A 143 3.83 5.99 -24.25
N ASN A 144 2.94 5.90 -25.25
CA ASN A 144 1.67 6.64 -25.27
C ASN A 144 0.79 6.30 -24.06
N PHE A 145 0.76 5.02 -23.65
CA PHE A 145 0.01 4.59 -22.48
C PHE A 145 0.61 5.12 -21.17
N ASN A 146 1.94 5.03 -21.00
CA ASN A 146 2.65 5.56 -19.83
C ASN A 146 2.44 7.08 -19.68
N GLN A 147 2.51 7.83 -20.79
CA GLN A 147 2.18 9.26 -20.80
C GLN A 147 0.73 9.51 -20.37
N LEU A 148 -0.25 8.80 -20.93
CA LEU A 148 -1.66 8.92 -20.53
C LEU A 148 -1.86 8.66 -19.03
N VAL A 149 -1.22 7.63 -18.48
CA VAL A 149 -1.32 7.32 -17.05
C VAL A 149 -0.66 8.41 -16.21
N PHE A 150 0.52 8.89 -16.58
CA PHE A 150 1.21 9.99 -15.90
C PHE A 150 0.35 11.26 -15.87
N GLU A 151 -0.25 11.64 -17.00
CA GLU A 151 -1.10 12.83 -17.09
C GLU A 151 -2.41 12.72 -16.29
N LYS A 152 -3.04 11.53 -16.24
CA LYS A 152 -4.33 11.37 -15.54
C LYS A 152 -4.20 11.08 -14.06
N ILE A 153 -3.10 10.43 -13.64
CA ILE A 153 -2.93 9.90 -12.28
C ILE A 153 -1.79 10.59 -11.52
N VAL A 154 -0.64 10.84 -12.14
CA VAL A 154 0.55 11.32 -11.42
C VAL A 154 0.57 12.83 -11.29
N ARG A 155 0.39 13.57 -12.40
CA ARG A 155 0.68 15.01 -12.52
C ARG A 155 0.15 15.86 -11.35
N ASP A 156 -1.08 15.58 -10.89
CA ASP A 156 -1.79 16.39 -9.90
C ASP A 156 -2.09 15.63 -8.58
N ASN A 157 -1.32 14.58 -8.23
CA ASN A 157 -1.62 13.74 -7.04
C ASN A 157 -0.34 13.36 -6.29
N ASP A 158 -0.47 12.95 -5.02
CA ASP A 158 0.64 12.52 -4.14
C ASP A 158 1.11 11.08 -4.46
N VAL A 159 1.36 10.82 -5.75
CA VAL A 159 1.77 9.53 -6.29
C VAL A 159 3.19 9.66 -6.81
N LYS A 160 4.13 8.91 -6.21
CA LYS A 160 5.51 8.82 -6.71
C LYS A 160 5.49 7.99 -7.99
N TYR A 161 6.18 8.45 -9.03
CA TYR A 161 6.26 7.75 -10.32
C TYR A 161 7.69 7.34 -10.63
N VAL A 162 7.87 6.10 -11.09
CA VAL A 162 9.15 5.56 -11.54
C VAL A 162 9.02 5.21 -13.01
N ASP A 163 9.82 5.84 -13.86
CA ASP A 163 9.94 5.41 -15.25
C ASP A 163 11.01 4.32 -15.38
N CYS A 164 10.69 3.26 -16.12
CA CYS A 164 11.55 2.11 -16.36
C CYS A 164 12.05 2.04 -17.82
N ASN A 165 12.00 3.16 -18.54
CA ASN A 165 12.28 3.27 -19.98
C ASN A 165 13.42 4.26 -20.29
#